data_AF-A0A084EJL9-F1
#
_entry.id   AF-A0A084EJL9-F1
#
_cell.length_a   1.000
_cell.length_b   1.000
_cell.length_c   1.000
_cell.angle_alpha   90.00
_cell.angle_beta   90.00
_cell.angle_gamma   90.00
#
_symmetry.space_group_name_H-M   'P 1'
#
loop_
_entity.id
_entity.type
_entity.pdbx_description
1 polymer ?
#
loop_
_entity_poly.entity_id
_entity_poly.type
_entity_poly.pdbx_seq_one_letter_code
_entity_poly.pdbx_strand_id
1 'polypeptide(L)'
;MKKTVKLTIILLVVAVIYFGYSAWLDGVAIYAIRGVKNDGKDSFFSLMTSTSAWVNNWKTILIEKLGESSEWGKKVAAFNGSTSWTDWVNAINQSGYKLTGFMAPDSLLYTLLSPFKLILVGGVFAMFIPLLKQLLFNTIIGIKSYLKNRDMNVLFNYSKTIEFVENLKTKISEGDFEGVKTAYSSYSSLAFKPVFLTNLMNEIYKTLIKFGDVTVFKNGCISVLESIQEMYLKEKRRAMNNGRGDEMFYDIKRGFEYSSYSSRYFVKYYEAMSKDSKKLGWKIFSIEISRFSLFLLFALLPSILLSGIISGVLLQLITQNSSNITALVTIGSFIMLWVIFAIIFHAFYIFFKKDYKINKHILIKPAITYYSLLLLAFMTLTAGCVGIAQVGNIAQPFTAPLMTKWFGALAYLVLTTCLVMYALATLVDNYRSGKQLTVKLIVNNIVLPGFIWAITTGANFVALFAKSQQVMEYSSLISGINTLVMVIFWIYLFTAQFLINNLITSKTAKILKQTKVIQNK
;
A
#
# COMPACT_ATOMS: atom_id res chain seq x y z
N MET A 1 -7.51 1.24 6.72
CA MET A 1 -6.12 1.12 6.23
C MET A 1 -5.77 -0.32 5.87
N LYS A 2 -6.27 -1.34 6.57
CA LYS A 2 -5.97 -2.76 6.25
C LYS A 2 -6.33 -3.17 4.82
N LYS A 3 -7.47 -2.68 4.30
CA LYS A 3 -7.89 -2.94 2.92
C LYS A 3 -6.82 -2.49 1.92
N THR A 4 -6.23 -1.32 2.14
CA THR A 4 -5.17 -0.78 1.31
C THR A 4 -3.93 -1.67 1.32
N VAL A 5 -3.48 -2.11 2.51
CA VAL A 5 -2.34 -3.06 2.63
C VAL A 5 -2.60 -4.33 1.83
N LYS A 6 -3.81 -4.90 1.95
CA LYS A 6 -4.20 -6.09 1.18
C LYS A 6 -4.20 -5.84 -0.33
N LEU A 7 -4.73 -4.70 -0.78
CA LEU A 7 -4.73 -4.36 -2.20
C LEU A 7 -3.31 -4.16 -2.75
N THR A 8 -2.38 -3.61 -1.97
CA THR A 8 -0.96 -3.52 -2.35
C THR A 8 -0.33 -4.90 -2.58
N ILE A 9 -0.68 -5.89 -1.75
CA ILE A 9 -0.19 -7.27 -1.91
C ILE A 9 -0.80 -7.93 -3.15
N ILE A 10 -2.09 -7.72 -3.41
CA ILE A 10 -2.73 -8.26 -4.62
C ILE A 10 -2.10 -7.62 -5.87
N LEU A 11 -1.82 -6.31 -5.84
CA LEU A 11 -1.09 -5.63 -6.91
C LEU A 11 0.29 -6.25 -7.15
N LEU A 12 1.04 -6.57 -6.09
CA LEU A 12 2.31 -7.29 -6.21
C LEU A 12 2.11 -8.65 -6.89
N VAL A 13 1.14 -9.46 -6.45
CA VAL A 13 0.88 -10.78 -7.04
C VAL A 13 0.62 -10.66 -8.54
N VAL A 14 -0.23 -9.71 -8.95
CA VAL A 14 -0.57 -9.54 -10.37
C VAL A 14 0.60 -8.95 -11.16
N ALA A 15 1.40 -8.07 -10.56
CA ALA A 15 2.62 -7.58 -11.18
C ALA A 15 3.63 -8.73 -11.40
N VAL A 16 3.86 -9.57 -10.40
CA VAL A 16 4.76 -10.74 -10.50
C VAL A 16 4.27 -11.72 -11.57
N ILE A 17 2.96 -12.00 -11.64
CA ILE A 17 2.38 -12.84 -12.69
C ILE A 17 2.61 -12.23 -14.07
N TYR A 18 2.32 -10.93 -14.23
CA TYR A 18 2.51 -10.24 -15.51
C TYR A 18 3.97 -10.27 -15.95
N PHE A 19 4.86 -9.73 -15.13
CA PHE A 19 6.26 -9.60 -15.51
C PHE A 19 6.94 -10.97 -15.59
N GLY A 20 6.58 -11.92 -14.74
CA GLY A 20 7.05 -13.30 -14.82
C GLY A 20 6.61 -13.99 -16.11
N TYR A 21 5.34 -13.85 -16.49
CA TYR A 21 4.81 -14.35 -17.76
C TYR A 21 5.50 -13.67 -18.95
N SER A 22 5.68 -12.34 -18.91
CA SER A 22 6.37 -11.63 -19.98
C SER A 22 7.83 -12.06 -20.10
N ALA A 23 8.54 -12.21 -18.98
CA ALA A 23 9.91 -12.69 -18.92
C ALA A 23 10.06 -14.08 -19.54
N TRP A 24 9.13 -14.98 -19.19
CA TRP A 24 9.13 -16.35 -19.68
C TRP A 24 8.87 -16.37 -21.18
N LEU A 25 7.88 -15.61 -21.66
CA LEU A 25 7.57 -15.56 -23.08
C LEU A 25 8.72 -14.95 -23.89
N ASP A 26 9.35 -13.88 -23.41
CA ASP A 26 10.40 -13.17 -24.15
C ASP A 26 11.80 -13.78 -23.99
N GLY A 27 12.09 -14.41 -22.85
CA GLY A 27 13.44 -14.83 -22.49
C GLY A 27 13.67 -16.35 -22.48
N VAL A 28 12.61 -17.16 -22.41
CA VAL A 28 12.70 -18.62 -22.28
C VAL A 28 12.01 -19.33 -23.44
N ALA A 29 10.87 -18.81 -23.89
CA ALA A 29 10.06 -19.48 -24.89
C ALA A 29 10.65 -19.32 -26.30
N ILE A 30 11.11 -18.12 -26.66
CA ILE A 30 11.63 -17.80 -28.00
C ILE A 30 12.98 -18.48 -28.26
N TYR A 31 13.17 -18.99 -29.48
CA TYR A 31 14.44 -19.60 -29.90
C TYR A 31 15.63 -18.66 -29.73
N ALA A 32 16.71 -19.18 -29.13
CA ALA A 32 17.95 -18.45 -28.88
C ALA A 32 19.19 -19.35 -28.98
N ILE A 33 20.25 -18.86 -29.64
CA ILE A 33 21.60 -19.47 -29.59
C ILE A 33 22.29 -18.96 -28.34
N ARG A 34 22.81 -19.88 -27.52
CA ARG A 34 23.56 -19.58 -26.29
C ARG A 34 24.94 -20.21 -26.31
N GLY A 35 25.94 -19.48 -25.83
CA GLY A 35 27.32 -19.95 -25.77
C GLY A 35 28.20 -19.08 -24.88
N VAL A 36 29.44 -19.50 -24.69
CA VAL A 36 30.48 -18.70 -24.03
C VAL A 36 31.41 -18.17 -25.12
N LYS A 37 31.69 -16.87 -25.09
CA LYS A 37 32.67 -16.23 -25.98
C LYS A 37 34.01 -16.11 -25.22
N ASN A 38 35.09 -16.65 -25.80
CA ASN A 38 36.42 -16.63 -25.21
C ASN A 38 37.15 -15.32 -25.56
N ASP A 39 36.64 -14.21 -25.03
CA ASP A 39 37.21 -12.86 -25.29
C ASP A 39 38.10 -12.40 -24.12
N GLY A 40 38.72 -13.32 -23.37
CA GLY A 40 39.49 -13.04 -22.16
C GLY A 40 38.65 -12.73 -20.91
N LYS A 41 37.32 -12.70 -21.06
CA LYS A 41 36.32 -12.81 -19.98
C LYS A 41 35.30 -13.82 -20.47
N ASP A 42 35.09 -14.93 -19.77
CA ASP A 42 34.10 -15.96 -20.10
C ASP A 42 32.70 -15.34 -20.08
N SER A 43 32.31 -14.69 -21.17
CA SER A 43 31.07 -13.95 -21.29
C SER A 43 30.05 -14.84 -21.99
N PHE A 44 29.01 -15.18 -21.26
CA PHE A 44 27.88 -15.91 -21.80
C PHE A 44 27.07 -14.98 -22.70
N PHE A 45 26.78 -15.41 -23.93
CA PHE A 45 25.91 -14.69 -24.86
C PHE A 45 24.64 -15.50 -25.15
N SER A 46 23.55 -14.81 -25.51
CA SER A 46 22.27 -15.43 -25.89
C SER A 46 21.59 -14.62 -26.99
N LEU A 47 21.72 -15.01 -28.26
CA LEU A 47 21.08 -14.27 -29.36
C LEU A 47 19.69 -14.85 -29.66
N MET A 48 18.64 -14.05 -29.46
CA MET A 48 17.24 -14.46 -29.66
C MET A 48 16.72 -14.13 -31.06
N THR A 49 15.76 -14.92 -31.54
CA THR A 49 15.04 -14.69 -32.81
C THR A 49 14.07 -13.51 -32.79
N SER A 50 13.77 -12.94 -31.61
CA SER A 50 12.81 -11.83 -31.43
C SER A 50 13.28 -10.47 -31.99
N THR A 51 14.53 -10.35 -32.41
CA THR A 51 15.08 -9.10 -32.97
C THR A 51 14.92 -9.10 -34.49
N SER A 52 14.61 -7.95 -35.10
CA SER A 52 14.50 -7.84 -36.56
C SER A 52 15.79 -8.18 -37.31
N ALA A 53 16.94 -8.11 -36.63
CA ALA A 53 18.27 -8.45 -37.15
C ALA A 53 18.75 -9.86 -36.76
N TRP A 54 17.88 -10.73 -36.24
CA TRP A 54 18.30 -12.01 -35.65
C TRP A 54 19.08 -12.89 -36.63
N VAL A 55 18.66 -12.93 -37.90
CA VAL A 55 19.32 -13.71 -38.95
C VAL A 55 20.78 -13.28 -39.09
N ASN A 56 21.03 -11.98 -39.21
CA ASN A 56 22.38 -11.44 -39.36
C ASN A 56 23.20 -11.68 -38.10
N ASN A 57 22.61 -11.48 -36.92
CA ASN A 57 23.28 -11.71 -35.63
C ASN A 57 23.70 -13.19 -35.47
N TRP A 58 22.83 -14.13 -35.85
CA TRP A 58 23.12 -15.56 -35.80
C TRP A 58 24.18 -15.96 -36.82
N LYS A 59 24.13 -15.43 -38.05
CA LYS A 59 25.16 -15.68 -39.07
C LYS A 59 26.53 -15.25 -38.57
N THR A 60 26.65 -14.03 -38.06
CA THR A 60 27.93 -13.49 -37.59
C THR A 60 28.56 -14.40 -36.54
N ILE A 61 27.80 -14.81 -35.51
CA ILE A 61 28.38 -15.59 -34.41
C ILE A 61 28.70 -17.04 -34.81
N LEU A 62 27.88 -17.62 -35.70
CA LEU A 62 28.11 -18.98 -36.20
C LEU A 62 29.32 -19.00 -37.14
N ILE A 63 29.47 -18.02 -38.02
CA ILE A 63 30.64 -17.88 -38.91
C ILE A 63 31.91 -17.64 -38.10
N GLU A 64 31.86 -16.78 -37.08
CA GLU A 64 32.98 -16.54 -36.16
C GLU A 64 33.48 -17.84 -35.52
N LYS A 65 32.56 -18.74 -35.15
CA LYS A 65 32.89 -20.00 -34.46
C LYS A 65 33.25 -21.15 -35.39
N LEU A 66 32.61 -21.25 -36.55
CA LEU A 66 32.79 -22.32 -37.54
C LEU A 66 33.95 -22.02 -38.52
N GLY A 67 34.40 -20.77 -38.60
CA GLY A 67 35.41 -20.30 -39.54
C GLY A 67 34.82 -20.00 -40.92
N GLU A 68 35.08 -18.80 -41.44
CA GLU A 68 34.50 -18.30 -42.71
C GLU A 68 34.85 -19.17 -43.94
N SER A 69 36.02 -19.81 -43.93
CA SER A 69 36.49 -20.67 -45.02
C SER A 69 35.97 -22.12 -44.94
N SER A 70 35.35 -22.54 -43.83
CA SER A 70 34.86 -23.91 -43.65
C SER A 70 33.59 -24.17 -44.48
N GLU A 71 33.30 -25.44 -44.76
CA GLU A 71 32.08 -25.84 -45.48
C GLU A 71 30.82 -25.29 -44.79
N TRP A 72 30.77 -25.38 -43.46
CA TRP A 72 29.67 -24.85 -42.67
C TRP A 72 29.67 -23.32 -42.61
N GLY A 73 30.83 -22.66 -42.53
CA GLY A 73 30.93 -21.19 -42.59
C GLY A 73 30.34 -20.62 -43.88
N LYS A 74 30.67 -21.23 -45.02
CA LYS A 74 30.12 -20.87 -46.34
C LYS A 74 28.61 -21.11 -46.42
N LYS A 75 28.12 -22.24 -45.89
CA LYS A 75 26.68 -22.53 -45.83
C LYS A 75 25.93 -21.50 -44.99
N VAL A 76 26.42 -21.17 -43.79
CA VAL A 76 25.83 -20.18 -42.91
C VAL A 76 25.85 -18.77 -43.53
N ALA A 77 26.89 -18.41 -44.28
CA ALA A 77 26.94 -17.14 -45.00
C ALA A 77 25.78 -16.96 -46.01
N ALA A 78 25.26 -18.06 -46.56
CA ALA A 78 24.10 -18.06 -47.45
C ALA A 78 22.74 -18.11 -46.72
N PHE A 79 22.71 -18.31 -45.39
CA PHE A 79 21.46 -18.38 -44.64
C PHE A 79 20.69 -17.05 -44.68
N ASN A 80 19.37 -17.15 -44.67
CA ASN A 80 18.43 -16.04 -44.66
C ASN A 80 17.13 -16.43 -43.91
N GLY A 81 16.14 -15.54 -43.88
CA GLY A 81 14.87 -15.77 -43.15
C GLY A 81 14.03 -16.95 -43.65
N SER A 82 14.33 -17.50 -44.84
CA SER A 82 13.64 -18.67 -45.42
C SER A 82 14.44 -19.98 -45.30
N THR A 83 15.65 -19.93 -44.73
CA THR A 83 16.47 -21.13 -44.49
C THR A 83 15.75 -22.10 -43.54
N SER A 84 15.81 -23.39 -43.85
CA SER A 84 15.12 -24.41 -43.06
C SER A 84 15.62 -24.42 -41.62
N TRP A 85 14.72 -24.66 -40.66
CA TRP A 85 15.08 -24.70 -39.25
C TRP A 85 16.07 -25.83 -38.94
N THR A 86 15.97 -26.95 -39.66
CA THR A 86 16.90 -28.08 -39.54
C THR A 86 18.33 -27.67 -39.89
N ASP A 87 18.52 -26.84 -40.92
CA ASP A 87 19.85 -26.35 -41.31
C ASP A 87 20.44 -25.41 -40.26
N TRP A 88 19.59 -24.55 -39.65
CA TRP A 88 19.98 -23.73 -38.51
C TRP A 88 20.43 -24.58 -37.32
N VAL A 89 19.64 -25.59 -36.94
CA VAL A 89 19.96 -26.51 -35.83
C VAL A 89 21.27 -27.24 -36.08
N ASN A 90 21.49 -27.74 -37.30
CA ASN A 90 22.72 -28.43 -37.67
C ASN A 90 23.94 -27.50 -37.56
N ALA A 91 23.86 -26.27 -38.08
CA ALA A 91 24.93 -25.29 -37.97
C ALA A 91 25.27 -24.95 -36.50
N ILE A 92 24.25 -24.79 -35.64
CA ILE A 92 24.42 -24.50 -34.21
C ILE A 92 25.08 -25.66 -33.47
N ASN A 93 24.68 -26.90 -33.77
CA ASN A 93 25.28 -28.09 -33.16
C ASN A 93 26.76 -28.21 -33.56
N GLN A 94 27.09 -27.95 -34.82
CA GLN A 94 28.47 -27.98 -35.32
C GLN A 94 29.33 -26.85 -34.73
N SER A 95 28.75 -25.70 -34.38
CA SER A 95 29.49 -24.61 -33.74
C SER A 95 29.76 -24.85 -32.25
N GLY A 96 29.19 -25.90 -31.66
CA GLY A 96 29.26 -26.18 -30.23
C GLY A 96 28.44 -25.23 -29.35
N TYR A 97 27.56 -24.42 -29.96
CA TYR A 97 26.62 -23.58 -29.22
C TYR A 97 25.36 -24.36 -28.87
N LYS A 98 24.60 -23.88 -27.88
CA LYS A 98 23.35 -24.50 -27.43
C LYS A 98 22.16 -23.73 -27.97
N LEU A 99 21.30 -24.40 -28.73
CA LEU A 99 19.96 -23.88 -29.01
C LEU A 99 19.09 -24.02 -27.75
N THR A 100 18.36 -22.96 -27.43
CA THR A 100 17.40 -22.90 -26.33
C THR A 100 16.10 -22.27 -26.83
N GLY A 101 15.02 -22.43 -26.07
CA GLY A 101 13.68 -22.04 -26.50
C GLY A 101 13.01 -23.10 -27.37
N PHE A 102 11.72 -22.95 -27.58
CA PHE A 102 10.88 -23.95 -28.25
C PHE A 102 9.82 -23.34 -29.18
N MET A 103 9.77 -22.01 -29.32
CA MET A 103 8.88 -21.34 -30.27
C MET A 103 9.62 -20.26 -31.05
N ALA A 104 9.26 -20.09 -32.32
CA ALA A 104 9.71 -18.97 -33.14
C ALA A 104 8.81 -17.73 -32.90
N PRO A 105 9.30 -16.50 -33.12
CA PRO A 105 8.51 -15.27 -32.90
C PRO A 105 7.32 -15.14 -33.84
N ASP A 106 7.34 -15.82 -34.97
CA ASP A 106 6.30 -15.92 -35.99
C ASP A 106 5.44 -17.18 -35.82
N SER A 107 5.73 -18.03 -34.84
CA SER A 107 4.93 -19.23 -34.58
C SER A 107 3.52 -18.87 -34.11
N LEU A 108 2.54 -19.66 -34.54
CA LEU A 108 1.15 -19.55 -34.09
C LEU A 108 1.05 -19.54 -32.56
N LEU A 109 1.86 -20.36 -31.87
CA LEU A 109 1.87 -20.43 -30.41
C LEU A 109 2.32 -19.10 -29.78
N TYR A 110 3.37 -18.46 -30.30
CA TYR A 110 3.80 -17.14 -29.82
C TYR A 110 2.74 -16.05 -30.13
N THR A 111 2.15 -16.09 -31.33
CA THR A 111 1.06 -15.17 -31.71
C THR A 111 -0.16 -15.32 -30.81
N LEU A 112 -0.49 -16.54 -30.38
CA LEU A 112 -1.60 -16.79 -29.44
C LEU A 112 -1.26 -16.37 -28.00
N LEU A 113 -0.02 -16.55 -27.57
CA LEU A 113 0.41 -16.27 -26.20
C LEU A 113 0.75 -14.79 -25.94
N SER A 114 1.21 -14.07 -26.96
CA SER A 114 1.61 -12.65 -26.85
C SER A 114 0.47 -11.71 -26.40
N PRO A 115 -0.78 -11.83 -26.91
CA PRO A 115 -1.91 -11.01 -26.45
C PRO A 115 -2.22 -11.12 -24.95
N PHE A 116 -1.92 -12.25 -24.31
CA PHE A 116 -2.10 -12.39 -22.86
C PHE A 116 -1.22 -11.43 -22.05
N LYS A 117 -0.07 -10.98 -22.59
CA LYS A 117 0.71 -9.91 -21.96
C LYS A 117 -0.12 -8.65 -21.82
N LEU A 118 -0.82 -8.23 -22.88
CA LEU A 118 -1.67 -7.03 -22.87
C LEU A 118 -2.83 -7.17 -21.88
N ILE A 119 -3.46 -8.34 -21.81
CA ILE A 119 -4.53 -8.63 -20.84
C ILE A 119 -3.98 -8.53 -19.40
N LEU A 120 -2.82 -9.11 -19.12
CA LEU A 120 -2.20 -9.09 -17.80
C LEU A 120 -1.74 -7.67 -17.41
N VAL A 121 -1.15 -6.90 -18.34
CA VAL A 121 -0.86 -5.46 -18.14
C VAL A 121 -2.14 -4.70 -17.81
N GLY A 122 -3.21 -4.93 -18.57
CA GLY A 122 -4.53 -4.36 -18.30
C GLY A 122 -5.01 -4.66 -16.88
N GLY A 123 -4.79 -5.89 -16.40
CA GLY A 123 -5.05 -6.28 -15.01
C GLY A 123 -4.23 -5.51 -13.98
N VAL A 124 -2.92 -5.33 -14.22
CA VAL A 124 -2.05 -4.50 -13.36
C VAL A 124 -2.58 -3.07 -13.28
N PHE A 125 -2.87 -2.43 -14.41
CA PHE A 125 -3.41 -1.07 -14.44
C PHE A 125 -4.81 -0.96 -13.82
N ALA A 126 -5.68 -1.94 -14.06
CA ALA A 126 -7.02 -2.00 -13.49
C ALA A 126 -7.00 -2.06 -11.96
N MET A 127 -5.95 -2.59 -11.34
CA MET A 127 -5.76 -2.55 -9.89
C MET A 127 -4.96 -1.34 -9.41
N PHE A 128 -3.94 -0.92 -10.16
CA PHE A 128 -3.08 0.20 -9.81
C PHE A 128 -3.85 1.53 -9.79
N ILE A 129 -4.64 1.81 -10.84
CA ILE A 129 -5.35 3.09 -10.98
C ILE A 129 -6.35 3.33 -9.84
N PRO A 130 -7.25 2.39 -9.50
CA PRO A 130 -8.16 2.57 -8.36
C PRO A 130 -7.41 2.69 -7.03
N LEU A 131 -6.31 1.96 -6.84
CA LEU A 131 -5.50 2.05 -5.62
C LEU A 131 -4.87 3.43 -5.47
N LEU A 132 -4.28 3.97 -6.55
CA LEU A 132 -3.73 5.32 -6.59
C LEU A 132 -4.82 6.37 -6.34
N LYS A 133 -5.98 6.21 -6.98
CA LYS A 133 -7.16 7.07 -6.75
C LYS A 133 -7.62 7.05 -5.29
N GLN A 134 -7.66 5.87 -4.68
CA GLN A 134 -8.07 5.69 -3.29
C GLN A 134 -7.04 6.30 -2.31
N LEU A 135 -5.74 6.17 -2.60
CA LEU A 135 -4.66 6.67 -1.75
C LEU A 135 -4.51 8.18 -1.81
N LEU A 136 -4.55 8.78 -3.00
CA LEU A 136 -4.25 10.20 -3.21
C LEU A 136 -5.50 11.08 -3.34
N PHE A 137 -6.60 10.56 -3.88
CA PHE A 137 -7.75 11.38 -4.29
C PHE A 137 -9.02 11.19 -3.45
N ASN A 138 -9.04 10.32 -2.44
CA ASN A 138 -10.23 10.17 -1.58
C ASN A 138 -10.67 11.49 -0.92
N THR A 139 -9.71 12.30 -0.47
CA THR A 139 -10.00 13.62 0.11
C THR A 139 -10.52 14.59 -0.95
N ILE A 140 -9.97 14.56 -2.17
CA ILE A 140 -10.39 15.39 -3.30
C ILE A 140 -11.82 15.02 -3.75
N ILE A 141 -12.15 13.73 -3.80
CA ILE A 141 -13.51 13.24 -4.08
C ILE A 141 -14.50 13.74 -3.01
N GLY A 142 -14.09 13.73 -1.73
CA GLY A 142 -14.88 14.28 -0.63
C GLY A 142 -15.16 15.77 -0.77
N ILE A 143 -14.14 16.55 -1.14
CA ILE A 143 -14.28 17.99 -1.43
C ILE A 143 -15.22 18.20 -2.63
N LYS A 144 -15.09 17.41 -3.70
CA LYS A 144 -16.00 17.48 -4.86
C LYS A 144 -17.45 17.16 -4.48
N SER A 145 -17.66 16.19 -3.58
CA SER A 145 -18.98 15.86 -3.04
C SER A 145 -19.56 17.03 -2.23
N TYR A 146 -18.75 17.68 -1.39
CA TYR A 146 -19.14 18.90 -0.70
C TYR A 146 -19.55 20.00 -1.68
N LEU A 147 -18.73 20.28 -2.71
CA LEU A 147 -19.04 21.30 -3.73
C LEU A 147 -20.36 20.99 -4.45
N LYS A 148 -20.59 19.73 -4.85
CA LYS A 148 -21.84 19.31 -5.48
C LYS A 148 -23.06 19.49 -4.56
N ASN A 149 -22.94 19.10 -3.29
CA ASN A 149 -24.04 19.21 -2.32
C ASN A 149 -24.26 20.65 -1.86
N ARG A 150 -23.24 21.51 -1.97
CA ARG A 150 -23.32 22.95 -1.74
C ARG A 150 -24.21 23.61 -2.80
N ASP A 151 -24.02 23.31 -4.08
CA ASP A 151 -24.66 24.07 -5.17
C ASP A 151 -26.22 24.00 -5.23
N MET A 152 -26.89 23.18 -4.39
CA MET A 152 -28.35 22.99 -4.38
C MET A 152 -29.09 23.65 -3.18
N ASN A 153 -29.11 24.97 -3.02
CA ASN A 153 -29.71 25.69 -1.88
C ASN A 153 -28.97 25.50 -0.53
N VAL A 154 -27.72 25.97 -0.51
CA VAL A 154 -26.77 25.91 0.63
C VAL A 154 -27.42 26.14 1.99
N LEU A 155 -27.93 27.36 2.24
CA LEU A 155 -28.39 27.76 3.57
C LEU A 155 -29.63 26.98 4.03
N PHE A 156 -30.46 26.56 3.08
CA PHE A 156 -31.63 25.74 3.34
C PHE A 156 -31.24 24.33 3.82
N ASN A 157 -30.28 23.68 3.14
CA ASN A 157 -29.83 22.33 3.52
C ASN A 157 -29.11 22.32 4.88
N TYR A 158 -28.35 23.38 5.19
CA TYR A 158 -27.79 23.55 6.54
C TYR A 158 -28.90 23.70 7.58
N SER A 159 -29.89 24.56 7.33
CA SER A 159 -31.00 24.82 8.26
C SER A 159 -31.81 23.55 8.56
N LYS A 160 -32.16 22.75 7.52
CA LYS A 160 -32.79 21.44 7.70
C LYS A 160 -31.97 20.48 8.55
N THR A 161 -30.65 20.49 8.37
CA THR A 161 -29.77 19.62 9.15
C THR A 161 -29.67 20.10 10.61
N ILE A 162 -29.65 21.42 10.84
CA ILE A 162 -29.67 22.01 12.19
C ILE A 162 -30.95 21.62 12.91
N GLU A 163 -32.11 21.85 12.30
CA GLU A 163 -33.42 21.49 12.85
C GLU A 163 -33.53 19.99 13.16
N PHE A 164 -33.03 19.14 12.27
CA PHE A 164 -32.94 17.70 12.51
C PHE A 164 -32.11 17.37 13.75
N VAL A 165 -30.91 17.95 13.88
CA VAL A 165 -30.01 17.66 15.02
C VAL A 165 -30.57 18.24 16.32
N GLU A 166 -31.25 19.38 16.28
CA GLU A 166 -31.96 19.96 17.43
C GLU A 166 -33.07 19.03 17.91
N ASN A 167 -33.93 18.55 17.00
CA ASN A 167 -34.97 17.58 17.32
C ASN A 167 -34.38 16.29 17.92
N LEU A 168 -33.30 15.77 17.32
CA LEU A 168 -32.58 14.60 17.82
C LEU A 168 -31.99 14.84 19.21
N LYS A 169 -31.41 16.01 19.47
CA LYS A 169 -30.85 16.39 20.77
C LYS A 169 -31.92 16.38 21.86
N THR A 170 -33.10 16.93 21.59
CA THR A 170 -34.22 16.95 22.53
C THR A 170 -34.61 15.52 22.93
N LYS A 171 -34.89 14.67 21.93
CA LYS A 171 -35.27 13.26 22.16
C LYS A 171 -34.19 12.45 22.89
N ILE A 172 -32.91 12.65 22.54
CA ILE A 172 -31.79 12.02 23.26
C ILE A 172 -31.72 12.50 24.72
N SER A 173 -31.99 13.79 24.97
CA SER A 173 -31.92 14.37 26.31
C SER A 173 -33.08 13.91 27.19
N GLU A 174 -34.24 13.63 26.59
CA GLU A 174 -35.42 13.08 27.25
C GLU A 174 -35.33 11.55 27.45
N GLY A 175 -34.37 10.89 26.81
CA GLY A 175 -34.26 9.42 26.84
C GLY A 175 -35.33 8.70 26.01
N ASP A 176 -35.99 9.40 25.09
CA ASP A 176 -37.06 8.85 24.24
C ASP A 176 -36.48 7.95 23.13
N PHE A 177 -36.43 6.65 23.40
CA PHE A 177 -35.89 5.65 22.47
C PHE A 177 -36.65 5.60 21.14
N GLU A 178 -37.99 5.60 21.16
CA GLU A 178 -38.81 5.51 19.94
C GLU A 178 -38.76 6.82 19.14
N GLY A 179 -38.69 7.97 19.83
CA GLY A 179 -38.43 9.26 19.19
C GLY A 179 -37.08 9.29 18.49
N VAL A 180 -36.01 8.78 19.12
CA VAL A 180 -34.67 8.69 18.53
C VAL A 180 -34.66 7.75 17.32
N LYS A 181 -35.35 6.62 17.38
CA LYS A 181 -35.50 5.68 16.25
C LYS A 181 -36.26 6.31 15.07
N THR A 182 -37.30 7.09 15.36
CA THR A 182 -38.04 7.85 14.34
C THR A 182 -37.14 8.91 13.69
N ALA A 183 -36.38 9.66 14.49
CA ALA A 183 -35.39 10.62 14.00
C ALA A 183 -34.28 9.93 13.18
N TYR A 184 -33.84 8.74 13.57
CA TYR A 184 -32.87 7.98 12.77
C TYR A 184 -33.42 7.67 11.37
N SER A 185 -34.70 7.33 11.25
CA SER A 185 -35.33 7.01 9.95
C SER A 185 -35.36 8.21 9.00
N SER A 186 -35.57 9.42 9.54
CA SER A 186 -35.58 10.66 8.75
C SER A 186 -34.18 11.15 8.36
N TYR A 187 -33.09 10.61 8.93
CA TYR A 187 -31.72 10.97 8.55
C TYR A 187 -31.45 10.79 7.05
N SER A 188 -32.04 9.76 6.43
CA SER A 188 -31.84 9.43 5.02
C SER A 188 -32.24 10.57 4.06
N SER A 189 -33.19 11.43 4.45
CA SER A 189 -33.69 12.52 3.61
C SER A 189 -32.80 13.78 3.59
N LEU A 190 -31.81 13.88 4.49
CA LEU A 190 -30.92 15.04 4.54
C LEU A 190 -29.97 15.08 3.33
N ALA A 191 -29.86 16.24 2.70
CA ALA A 191 -28.87 16.48 1.64
C ALA A 191 -27.47 16.77 2.20
N PHE A 192 -27.39 17.55 3.28
CA PHE A 192 -26.13 17.90 3.94
C PHE A 192 -25.82 16.92 5.08
N LYS A 193 -24.85 16.03 4.86
CA LYS A 193 -24.50 14.95 5.81
C LYS A 193 -23.00 14.95 6.08
N PRO A 194 -22.50 15.84 6.95
CA PRO A 194 -21.09 15.83 7.29
C PRO A 194 -20.72 14.51 7.98
N VAL A 195 -19.44 14.12 7.85
CA VAL A 195 -18.95 12.81 8.29
C VAL A 195 -19.11 12.58 9.79
N PHE A 196 -19.03 13.64 10.60
CA PHE A 196 -19.21 13.56 12.05
C PHE A 196 -20.67 13.30 12.45
N LEU A 197 -21.65 13.89 11.77
CA LEU A 197 -23.07 13.55 11.94
C LEU A 197 -23.33 12.11 11.49
N THR A 198 -22.79 11.72 10.34
CA THR A 198 -22.91 10.35 9.83
C THR A 198 -22.36 9.32 10.83
N ASN A 199 -21.26 9.64 11.49
CA ASN A 199 -20.70 8.76 12.53
C ASN A 199 -21.62 8.68 13.76
N LEU A 200 -22.15 9.80 14.24
CA LEU A 200 -23.13 9.82 15.34
C LEU A 200 -24.33 8.92 15.03
N MET A 201 -24.94 9.06 13.84
CA MET A 201 -26.09 8.24 13.45
C MET A 201 -25.76 6.75 13.36
N ASN A 202 -24.55 6.39 12.90
CA ASN A 202 -24.10 5.00 12.85
C ASN A 202 -23.89 4.40 14.24
N GLU A 203 -23.47 5.19 15.22
CA GLU A 203 -23.34 4.75 16.61
C GLU A 203 -24.72 4.61 17.27
N ILE A 204 -25.61 5.59 17.06
CA ILE A 204 -27.01 5.52 17.50
C ILE A 204 -27.67 4.25 16.95
N TYR A 205 -27.55 3.97 15.65
CA TYR A 205 -28.09 2.76 15.02
C TYR A 205 -27.66 1.47 15.74
N LYS A 206 -26.37 1.34 16.07
CA LYS A 206 -25.85 0.16 16.77
C LYS A 206 -26.41 0.03 18.18
N THR A 207 -26.66 1.15 18.85
CA THR A 207 -27.29 1.17 20.18
C THR A 207 -28.77 0.84 20.08
N LEU A 208 -29.48 1.37 19.08
CA LEU A 208 -30.89 1.06 18.82
C LEU A 208 -31.10 -0.44 18.56
N ILE A 209 -30.26 -1.06 17.72
CA ILE A 209 -30.33 -2.52 17.47
C ILE A 209 -30.18 -3.33 18.76
N LYS A 210 -29.41 -2.84 19.71
CA LYS A 210 -29.12 -3.51 20.98
C LYS A 210 -30.06 -3.10 22.11
N PHE A 211 -31.07 -2.27 21.84
CA PHE A 211 -31.94 -1.68 22.85
C PHE A 211 -31.14 -1.03 24.01
N GLY A 212 -30.03 -0.38 23.67
CA GLY A 212 -29.16 0.27 24.65
C GLY A 212 -29.59 1.70 24.98
N ASP A 213 -28.96 2.26 26.01
CA ASP A 213 -29.19 3.64 26.46
C ASP A 213 -28.71 4.68 25.43
N VAL A 214 -29.65 5.49 24.94
CA VAL A 214 -29.41 6.55 23.94
C VAL A 214 -28.89 7.85 24.56
N THR A 215 -29.05 8.07 25.86
CA THR A 215 -28.64 9.31 26.55
C THR A 215 -27.12 9.49 26.54
N VAL A 216 -26.37 8.40 26.35
CA VAL A 216 -24.91 8.38 26.17
C VAL A 216 -24.46 9.30 25.03
N PHE A 217 -25.33 9.57 24.05
CA PHE A 217 -25.02 10.42 22.89
C PHE A 217 -25.29 11.92 23.10
N LYS A 218 -25.79 12.34 24.26
CA LYS A 218 -26.18 13.75 24.52
C LYS A 218 -25.07 14.76 24.21
N ASN A 219 -23.88 14.55 24.77
CA ASN A 219 -22.74 15.45 24.57
C ASN A 219 -22.23 15.42 23.12
N GLY A 220 -22.23 14.24 22.50
CA GLY A 220 -21.90 14.09 21.08
C GLY A 220 -22.86 14.87 20.18
N CYS A 221 -24.17 14.80 20.44
CA CYS A 221 -25.19 15.50 19.69
C CYS A 221 -25.06 17.03 19.82
N ILE A 222 -24.77 17.53 21.02
CA ILE A 222 -24.49 18.97 21.25
C ILE A 222 -23.28 19.42 20.43
N SER A 223 -22.18 18.67 20.49
CA SER A 223 -20.94 19.01 19.76
C SER A 223 -21.15 18.99 18.24
N VAL A 224 -21.94 18.05 17.73
CA VAL A 224 -22.34 17.97 16.31
C VAL A 224 -23.19 19.18 15.91
N LEU A 225 -24.17 19.56 16.73
CA LEU A 225 -25.03 20.72 16.49
C LEU A 225 -24.21 22.02 16.38
N GLU A 226 -23.36 22.28 17.38
CA GLU A 226 -22.49 23.45 17.40
C GLU A 226 -21.56 23.50 16.17
N SER A 227 -21.04 22.35 15.75
CA SER A 227 -20.16 22.25 14.58
C SER A 227 -20.89 22.59 13.28
N ILE A 228 -22.14 22.13 13.13
CA ILE A 228 -22.97 22.45 11.95
C ILE A 228 -23.37 23.93 11.96
N GLN A 229 -23.73 24.48 13.12
CA GLN A 229 -24.03 25.90 13.26
C GLN A 229 -22.81 26.78 12.93
N GLU A 230 -21.60 26.40 13.36
CA GLU A 230 -20.38 27.13 12.98
C GLU A 230 -20.13 27.06 11.46
N MET A 231 -20.31 25.88 10.84
CA MET A 231 -20.22 25.75 9.37
C MET A 231 -21.25 26.64 8.66
N TYR A 232 -22.49 26.63 9.14
CA TYR A 232 -23.57 27.46 8.60
C TYR A 232 -23.24 28.95 8.68
N LEU A 233 -22.74 29.44 9.81
CA LEU A 233 -22.36 30.85 9.97
C LEU A 233 -21.22 31.26 9.03
N LYS A 234 -20.24 30.38 8.82
CA LYS A 234 -19.15 30.64 7.86
C LYS A 234 -19.66 30.68 6.43
N GLU A 235 -20.60 29.82 6.07
CA GLU A 235 -21.16 29.77 4.72
C GLU A 235 -22.12 30.94 4.46
N LYS A 236 -22.91 31.32 5.48
CA LYS A 236 -23.74 32.53 5.46
C LYS A 236 -22.91 33.78 5.23
N ARG A 237 -21.78 33.94 5.94
CA ARG A 237 -20.86 35.07 5.73
C ARG A 237 -20.31 35.14 4.31
N ARG A 238 -19.89 33.99 3.76
CA ARG A 238 -19.44 33.91 2.38
C ARG A 238 -20.55 34.31 1.38
N ALA A 239 -21.76 33.81 1.60
CA ALA A 239 -22.90 34.14 0.75
C ALA A 239 -23.20 35.65 0.77
N MET A 240 -23.08 36.28 1.94
CA MET A 240 -23.22 37.73 2.11
C MET A 240 -22.06 38.52 1.45
N ASN A 241 -20.85 37.95 1.38
CA ASN A 241 -19.65 38.56 0.79
C ASN A 241 -19.48 38.25 -0.71
N ASN A 242 -20.57 38.16 -1.48
CA ASN A 242 -20.56 37.88 -2.92
C ASN A 242 -19.74 36.62 -3.30
N GLY A 243 -19.77 35.59 -2.45
CA GLY A 243 -19.07 34.32 -2.70
C GLY A 243 -17.59 34.31 -2.31
N ARG A 244 -17.01 35.45 -1.89
CA ARG A 244 -15.65 35.52 -1.33
C ARG A 244 -15.66 35.01 0.11
N GLY A 245 -14.97 33.90 0.34
CA GLY A 245 -14.81 33.35 1.68
C GLY A 245 -13.76 34.12 2.49
N ASP A 246 -14.00 34.25 3.79
CA ASP A 246 -13.10 34.93 4.74
C ASP A 246 -11.77 34.17 4.99
N GLU A 247 -11.59 32.99 4.39
CA GLU A 247 -10.44 32.10 4.63
C GLU A 247 -9.76 31.73 3.29
N MET A 248 -8.43 31.70 3.27
CA MET A 248 -7.67 31.19 2.12
C MET A 248 -8.03 29.71 1.86
N PHE A 249 -8.25 29.35 0.60
CA PHE A 249 -8.71 28.01 0.19
C PHE A 249 -10.03 27.57 0.86
N TYR A 250 -10.95 28.51 1.08
CA TYR A 250 -12.24 28.29 1.75
C TYR A 250 -12.91 26.96 1.36
N ASP A 251 -13.11 26.74 0.06
CA ASP A 251 -13.80 25.55 -0.47
C ASP A 251 -13.09 24.23 -0.15
N ILE A 252 -11.75 24.22 -0.25
CA ILE A 252 -10.94 23.05 0.11
C ILE A 252 -11.05 22.78 1.61
N LYS A 253 -10.98 23.83 2.43
CA LYS A 253 -11.06 23.73 3.89
C LYS A 253 -12.44 23.28 4.35
N ARG A 254 -13.52 23.86 3.82
CA ARG A 254 -14.90 23.45 4.12
C ARG A 254 -15.18 22.04 3.64
N GLY A 255 -14.78 21.70 2.42
CA GLY A 255 -14.93 20.35 1.89
C GLY A 255 -14.20 19.31 2.73
N PHE A 256 -12.99 19.64 3.17
CA PHE A 256 -12.25 18.82 4.12
C PHE A 256 -12.98 18.66 5.46
N GLU A 257 -13.50 19.75 6.02
CA GLU A 257 -14.25 19.73 7.27
C GLU A 257 -15.56 18.92 7.17
N TYR A 258 -16.18 18.90 5.99
CA TYR A 258 -17.38 18.12 5.68
C TYR A 258 -17.10 16.61 5.57
N SER A 259 -16.07 16.20 4.82
CA SER A 259 -15.87 14.80 4.44
C SER A 259 -14.81 14.04 5.25
N SER A 260 -13.94 14.75 5.99
CA SER A 260 -12.76 14.13 6.61
C SER A 260 -12.98 13.74 8.07
N TYR A 261 -12.64 12.49 8.38
CA TYR A 261 -12.56 11.97 9.75
C TYR A 261 -11.49 12.67 10.60
N SER A 262 -10.61 13.46 9.97
CA SER A 262 -9.61 14.25 10.70
C SER A 262 -10.00 15.71 10.86
N SER A 263 -11.16 16.13 10.35
CA SER A 263 -11.65 17.49 10.54
C SER A 263 -11.71 17.87 12.03
N ARG A 264 -11.52 19.17 12.32
CA ARG A 264 -11.62 19.69 13.69
C ARG A 264 -12.96 19.35 14.35
N TYR A 265 -14.05 19.38 13.59
CA TYR A 265 -15.39 19.05 14.09
C TYR A 265 -15.55 17.59 14.44
N PHE A 266 -14.98 16.68 13.64
CA PHE A 266 -14.98 15.28 13.98
C PHE A 266 -14.20 15.01 15.26
N VAL A 267 -13.06 15.66 15.45
CA VAL A 267 -12.27 15.54 16.68
C VAL A 267 -13.04 16.12 17.88
N LYS A 268 -13.63 17.31 17.75
CA LYS A 268 -14.48 17.93 18.79
C LYS A 268 -15.67 17.04 19.19
N TYR A 269 -16.32 16.38 18.22
CA TYR A 269 -17.37 15.41 18.48
C TYR A 269 -16.87 14.23 19.32
N TYR A 270 -15.68 13.71 19.02
CA TYR A 270 -15.12 12.59 19.77
C TYR A 270 -14.64 12.95 21.17
N GLU A 271 -14.07 14.14 21.34
CA GLU A 271 -13.74 14.67 22.65
C GLU A 271 -14.98 14.75 23.53
N ALA A 272 -16.11 15.23 22.98
CA ALA A 272 -17.38 15.29 23.69
C ALA A 272 -17.98 13.91 24.04
N MET A 273 -17.69 12.88 23.23
CA MET A 273 -18.16 11.50 23.45
C MET A 273 -17.27 10.67 24.39
N SER A 274 -16.01 11.08 24.61
CA SER A 274 -15.05 10.24 25.32
C SER A 274 -15.08 10.46 26.83
N LYS A 275 -15.35 9.38 27.58
CA LYS A 275 -15.21 9.35 29.04
C LYS A 275 -13.80 8.98 29.52
N ASP A 276 -12.93 8.49 28.62
CA ASP A 276 -11.59 7.95 28.94
C ASP A 276 -10.51 8.70 28.16
N SER A 277 -9.70 9.49 28.88
CA SER A 277 -8.66 10.35 28.31
C SER A 277 -7.53 9.56 27.65
N LYS A 278 -7.22 8.34 28.12
CA LYS A 278 -6.20 7.49 27.50
C LYS A 278 -6.65 6.98 26.14
N LYS A 279 -7.90 6.47 26.05
CA LYS A 279 -8.48 6.01 24.77
C LYS A 279 -8.66 7.15 23.78
N LEU A 280 -9.00 8.34 24.28
CA LEU A 280 -9.09 9.55 23.46
C LEU A 280 -7.77 9.85 22.76
N GLY A 281 -6.64 9.80 23.46
CA GLY A 281 -5.31 10.07 22.89
C GLY A 281 -4.97 9.13 21.72
N TRP A 282 -5.18 7.82 21.91
CA TRP A 282 -4.98 6.83 20.84
C TRP A 282 -5.87 7.10 19.63
N LYS A 283 -7.12 7.47 19.85
CA LYS A 283 -8.07 7.74 18.77
C LYS A 283 -7.75 9.01 17.99
N ILE A 284 -7.49 10.12 18.68
CA ILE A 284 -7.08 11.39 18.05
C ILE A 284 -5.82 11.17 17.21
N PHE A 285 -4.82 10.50 17.78
CA PHE A 285 -3.59 10.26 17.04
C PHE A 285 -3.78 9.33 15.84
N SER A 286 -4.64 8.31 15.96
CA SER A 286 -5.00 7.42 14.83
C SER A 286 -5.69 8.15 13.69
N ILE A 287 -6.43 9.21 14.01
CA ILE A 287 -7.08 10.07 13.04
C ILE A 287 -6.05 10.97 12.36
N GLU A 288 -5.17 11.61 13.12
CA GLU A 288 -4.16 12.52 12.59
C GLU A 288 -3.09 11.79 11.76
N ILE A 289 -2.64 10.60 12.20
CA ILE A 289 -1.64 9.80 11.46
C ILE A 289 -2.13 9.38 10.07
N SER A 290 -3.44 9.40 9.81
CA SER A 290 -3.98 9.16 8.47
C SER A 290 -3.59 10.23 7.44
N ARG A 291 -3.12 11.40 7.91
CA ARG A 291 -2.59 12.49 7.08
C ARG A 291 -1.09 12.39 6.86
N PHE A 292 -0.41 11.43 7.47
CA PHE A 292 1.05 11.31 7.41
C PHE A 292 1.59 11.26 5.97
N SER A 293 0.81 10.74 5.01
CA SER A 293 1.16 10.76 3.58
C SER A 293 1.35 12.17 3.01
N LEU A 294 0.63 13.18 3.49
CA LEU A 294 0.84 14.57 3.08
C LEU A 294 2.17 15.10 3.61
N PHE A 295 2.54 14.74 4.84
CA PHE A 295 3.82 15.13 5.43
C PHE A 295 5.00 14.43 4.76
N LEU A 296 4.83 13.16 4.35
CA LEU A 296 5.79 12.48 3.48
C LEU A 296 5.98 13.26 2.18
N LEU A 297 4.91 13.73 1.53
CA LEU A 297 5.04 14.51 0.30
C LEU A 297 5.89 15.78 0.49
N PHE A 298 5.62 16.56 1.54
CA PHE A 298 6.40 17.78 1.84
C PHE A 298 7.83 17.49 2.30
N ALA A 299 8.06 16.38 3.01
CA ALA A 299 9.38 15.96 3.46
C ALA A 299 10.30 15.52 2.33
N LEU A 300 9.77 15.26 1.12
CA LEU A 300 10.57 14.81 -0.01
C LEU A 300 11.67 15.81 -0.39
N LEU A 301 11.32 17.10 -0.50
CA LEU A 301 12.24 18.17 -0.91
C LEU A 301 13.49 18.29 -0.02
N PRO A 302 13.37 18.50 1.31
CA PRO A 302 14.55 18.60 2.17
C PRO A 302 15.36 17.29 2.21
N SER A 303 14.71 16.14 2.02
CA SER A 303 15.38 14.85 2.02
C SER A 303 16.25 14.64 0.78
N ILE A 304 15.76 15.04 -0.40
CA ILE A 304 16.56 14.99 -1.64
C ILE A 304 17.82 15.86 -1.49
N LEU A 305 17.64 17.11 -1.05
CA LEU A 305 18.74 18.09 -0.91
C LEU A 305 19.84 17.60 0.04
N LEU A 306 19.46 17.01 1.17
CA LEU A 306 20.43 16.58 2.20
C LEU A 306 20.98 15.16 1.98
N SER A 307 20.28 14.29 1.24
CA SER A 307 20.68 12.90 1.03
C SER A 307 22.04 12.76 0.36
N GLY A 308 22.34 13.60 -0.64
CA GLY A 308 23.62 13.60 -1.35
C GLY A 308 24.78 13.97 -0.43
N ILE A 309 24.65 15.06 0.33
CA ILE A 309 25.66 15.51 1.30
C ILE A 309 25.93 14.44 2.35
N ILE A 310 24.87 13.89 2.95
CA ILE A 310 24.99 12.89 4.02
C ILE A 310 25.59 11.59 3.48
N SER A 311 25.17 11.14 2.29
CA SER A 311 25.78 9.96 1.66
C SER A 311 27.26 10.16 1.36
N GLY A 312 27.66 11.34 0.87
CA GLY A 312 29.06 11.67 0.57
C GLY A 312 29.94 11.64 1.81
N VAL A 313 29.49 12.25 2.90
CA VAL A 313 30.21 12.23 4.19
C VAL A 313 30.29 10.81 4.75
N LEU A 314 29.18 10.06 4.78
CA LEU A 314 29.17 8.70 5.32
C LEU A 314 30.06 7.74 4.51
N LEU A 315 30.08 7.85 3.19
CA LEU A 315 30.93 7.01 2.34
C LEU A 315 32.42 7.31 2.51
N GLN A 316 32.80 8.56 2.80
CA GLN A 316 34.20 8.93 3.09
C GLN A 316 34.67 8.41 4.45
N LEU A 317 33.77 8.26 5.43
CA LEU A 317 34.09 7.74 6.77
C LEU A 317 34.27 6.22 6.79
N ILE A 318 33.81 5.50 5.75
CA ILE A 318 33.89 4.05 5.68
C ILE A 318 35.14 3.63 4.92
N THR A 319 36.09 3.02 5.64
CA THR A 319 37.41 2.63 5.13
C THR A 319 37.40 1.37 4.24
N GLN A 320 36.36 0.54 4.32
CA GLN A 320 36.17 -0.62 3.44
C GLN A 320 34.72 -0.66 2.92
N ASN A 321 34.51 -0.15 1.71
CA ASN A 321 33.20 -0.11 1.08
C ASN A 321 32.93 -1.40 0.31
N SER A 322 32.04 -2.25 0.82
CA SER A 322 31.39 -3.28 0.01
C SER A 322 30.21 -2.68 -0.76
N SER A 323 29.84 -3.27 -1.89
CA SER A 323 28.67 -2.85 -2.68
C SER A 323 27.38 -2.75 -1.84
N ASN A 324 27.22 -3.65 -0.87
CA ASN A 324 26.08 -3.68 0.05
C ASN A 324 26.06 -2.47 0.99
N ILE A 325 27.22 -2.08 1.52
CA ILE A 325 27.34 -0.92 2.41
C ILE A 325 27.12 0.37 1.61
N THR A 326 27.68 0.47 0.41
CA THR A 326 27.45 1.63 -0.47
C THR A 326 25.97 1.80 -0.80
N ALA A 327 25.29 0.72 -1.23
CA ALA A 327 23.86 0.76 -1.49
C ALA A 327 23.03 1.14 -0.24
N LEU A 328 23.40 0.61 0.93
CA LEU A 328 22.74 0.94 2.19
C LEU A 328 22.91 2.42 2.55
N VAL A 329 24.11 2.98 2.42
CA VAL A 329 24.38 4.39 2.71
C VAL A 329 23.62 5.29 1.74
N THR A 330 23.66 5.01 0.44
CA THR A 330 22.99 5.83 -0.57
C THR A 330 21.46 5.79 -0.46
N ILE A 331 20.87 4.59 -0.33
CA ILE A 331 19.41 4.45 -0.22
C ILE A 331 18.93 4.89 1.16
N GLY A 332 19.66 4.50 2.21
CA GLY A 332 19.32 4.80 3.60
C GLY A 332 19.42 6.29 3.91
N SER A 333 20.42 7.00 3.38
CA SER A 333 20.53 8.45 3.59
C SER A 333 19.29 9.18 3.07
N PHE A 334 18.71 8.75 1.95
CA PHE A 334 17.47 9.32 1.43
C PHE A 334 16.23 8.87 2.22
N ILE A 335 15.98 7.56 2.31
CA ILE A 335 14.72 7.02 2.86
C ILE A 335 14.58 7.36 4.35
N MET A 336 15.68 7.29 5.13
CA MET A 336 15.62 7.58 6.56
C MET A 336 15.45 9.07 6.84
N LEU A 337 16.12 9.96 6.10
CA LEU A 337 15.86 11.40 6.20
C LEU A 337 14.41 11.71 5.84
N TRP A 338 13.88 11.05 4.81
CA TRP A 338 12.52 11.26 4.35
C TRP A 338 11.47 10.96 5.41
N VAL A 339 11.58 9.82 6.09
CA VAL A 339 10.67 9.50 7.19
C VAL A 339 10.92 10.36 8.43
N ILE A 340 12.18 10.69 8.75
CA ILE A 340 12.50 11.53 9.91
C ILE A 340 11.94 12.95 9.74
N PHE A 341 12.13 13.59 8.58
CA PHE A 341 11.54 14.90 8.31
C PHE A 341 10.02 14.85 8.33
N ALA A 342 9.40 13.81 7.76
CA ALA A 342 7.95 13.64 7.81
C ALA A 342 7.45 13.50 9.26
N ILE A 343 8.16 12.75 10.10
CA ILE A 343 7.86 12.62 11.54
C ILE A 343 8.00 13.97 12.24
N ILE A 344 9.08 14.72 11.99
CA ILE A 344 9.31 16.04 12.59
C ILE A 344 8.20 17.02 12.19
N PHE A 345 7.87 17.13 10.90
CA PHE A 345 6.81 18.01 10.41
C PHE A 345 5.43 17.64 10.96
N HIS A 346 5.11 16.34 10.99
CA HIS A 346 3.85 15.86 11.54
C HIS A 346 3.78 16.05 13.06
N ALA A 347 4.87 15.80 13.79
CA ALA A 347 4.94 16.03 15.23
C ALA A 347 4.81 17.52 15.56
N PHE A 348 5.50 18.39 14.82
CA PHE A 348 5.36 19.83 14.96
C PHE A 348 3.90 20.26 14.72
N TYR A 349 3.27 19.77 13.65
CA TYR A 349 1.86 20.04 13.38
C TYR A 349 0.94 19.64 14.55
N ILE A 350 1.05 18.41 15.06
CA ILE A 350 0.19 17.92 16.14
C ILE A 350 0.43 18.66 17.45
N PHE A 351 1.69 18.77 17.88
CA PHE A 351 2.01 19.29 19.21
C PHE A 351 1.91 20.83 19.30
N PHE A 352 1.91 21.55 18.18
CA PHE A 352 1.70 23.00 18.16
C PHE A 352 0.25 23.41 17.83
N LYS A 353 -0.62 22.48 17.42
CA LYS A 353 -2.02 22.78 17.13
C LYS A 353 -2.75 23.23 18.41
N LYS A 354 -3.38 24.42 18.34
CA LYS A 354 -4.08 25.04 19.47
C LYS A 354 -5.24 24.18 19.99
N ASP A 355 -5.88 23.42 19.11
CA ASP A 355 -7.00 22.54 19.45
C ASP A 355 -6.61 21.43 20.46
N TYR A 356 -5.32 21.06 20.54
CA TYR A 356 -4.83 19.99 21.43
C TYR A 356 -4.10 20.51 22.67
N LYS A 357 -4.14 21.82 22.94
CA LYS A 357 -3.30 22.46 23.96
C LYS A 357 -3.53 21.92 25.38
N ILE A 358 -4.75 21.48 25.68
CA ILE A 358 -5.15 20.93 27.00
C ILE A 358 -4.80 19.42 27.12
N ASN A 359 -4.61 18.73 25.99
CA ASN A 359 -4.52 17.26 25.90
C ASN A 359 -3.18 16.75 25.31
N LYS A 360 -2.10 17.53 25.34
CA LYS A 360 -0.83 17.10 24.68
C LYS A 360 -0.23 15.83 25.29
N HIS A 361 -0.32 15.66 26.61
CA HIS A 361 0.28 14.53 27.31
C HIS A 361 -0.37 13.18 26.94
N ILE A 362 -1.68 13.16 26.63
CA ILE A 362 -2.37 11.93 26.21
C ILE A 362 -1.95 11.46 24.80
N LEU A 363 -1.35 12.34 24.00
CA LEU A 363 -0.89 12.05 22.63
C LEU A 363 0.52 11.46 22.57
N ILE A 364 1.33 11.59 23.63
CA ILE A 364 2.75 11.17 23.63
C ILE A 364 2.89 9.66 23.42
N LYS A 365 2.19 8.83 24.21
CA LYS A 365 2.27 7.36 24.09
C LYS A 365 1.83 6.86 22.71
N PRO A 366 0.66 7.28 22.17
CA PRO A 366 0.28 6.98 20.79
C PRO A 366 1.33 7.43 19.79
N ALA A 367 1.87 8.65 19.93
CA ALA A 367 2.86 9.20 19.01
C ALA A 367 4.10 8.33 18.91
N ILE A 368 4.67 7.95 20.06
CA ILE A 368 5.84 7.06 20.13
C ILE A 368 5.52 5.75 19.40
N THR A 369 4.40 5.08 19.72
CA THR A 369 4.05 3.80 19.11
C THR A 369 3.87 3.89 17.60
N TYR A 370 3.13 4.89 17.11
CA TYR A 370 2.88 5.05 15.68
C TYR A 370 4.14 5.44 14.90
N TYR A 371 4.95 6.36 15.44
CA TYR A 371 6.21 6.75 14.79
C TYR A 371 7.24 5.63 14.83
N SER A 372 7.34 4.85 15.91
CA SER A 372 8.22 3.68 15.95
C SER A 372 7.83 2.64 14.89
N LEU A 373 6.53 2.37 14.70
CA LEU A 373 6.06 1.45 13.65
C LEU A 373 6.33 2.01 12.25
N LEU A 374 6.16 3.32 12.02
CA LEU A 374 6.52 3.95 10.75
C LEU A 374 8.02 3.85 10.50
N LEU A 375 8.85 4.21 11.47
CA LEU A 375 10.30 4.11 11.36
C LEU A 375 10.73 2.67 11.04
N LEU A 376 10.13 1.68 11.70
CA LEU A 376 10.38 0.26 11.44
C LEU A 376 9.99 -0.15 10.00
N ALA A 377 8.85 0.35 9.50
CA ALA A 377 8.41 0.09 8.13
C ALA A 377 9.38 0.69 7.10
N PHE A 378 9.91 1.89 7.34
CA PHE A 378 10.88 2.56 6.46
C PHE A 378 12.30 1.98 6.57
N MET A 379 12.69 1.47 7.73
CA MET A 379 13.91 0.66 7.89
C MET A 379 13.80 -0.63 7.07
N THR A 380 12.65 -1.32 7.15
CA THR A 380 12.37 -2.52 6.36
C THR A 380 12.39 -2.21 4.86
N LEU A 381 11.79 -1.09 4.45
CA LEU A 381 11.81 -0.62 3.07
C LEU A 381 13.25 -0.37 2.58
N THR A 382 14.07 0.31 3.40
CA THR A 382 15.49 0.55 3.10
C THR A 382 16.24 -0.77 2.88
N ALA A 383 16.11 -1.72 3.80
CA ALA A 383 16.76 -3.02 3.70
C ALA A 383 16.29 -3.80 2.44
N GLY A 384 15.00 -3.76 2.14
CA GLY A 384 14.44 -4.37 0.93
C GLY A 384 14.98 -3.74 -0.36
N CYS A 385 15.10 -2.40 -0.39
CA CYS A 385 15.64 -1.67 -1.55
C CYS A 385 17.12 -2.01 -1.78
N VAL A 386 17.90 -2.18 -0.71
CA VAL A 386 19.28 -2.67 -0.79
C VAL A 386 19.32 -4.09 -1.39
N GLY A 387 18.43 -4.98 -0.94
CA GLY A 387 18.30 -6.32 -1.51
C GLY A 387 17.97 -6.32 -3.01
N ILE A 388 17.11 -5.39 -3.46
CA ILE A 388 16.81 -5.20 -4.89
C ILE A 388 18.05 -4.69 -5.64
N ALA A 389 18.76 -3.70 -5.10
CA ALA A 389 19.94 -3.11 -5.74
C ALA A 389 21.06 -4.14 -5.97
N GLN A 390 21.20 -5.13 -5.07
CA GLN A 390 22.18 -6.21 -5.19
C GLN A 390 21.89 -7.19 -6.33
N VAL A 391 20.64 -7.29 -6.81
CA VAL A 391 20.31 -8.15 -7.93
C VAL A 391 20.93 -7.63 -9.23
N GLY A 392 21.22 -6.33 -9.31
CA GLY A 392 21.77 -5.67 -10.50
C GLY A 392 20.68 -5.14 -11.44
N ASN A 393 21.13 -4.55 -12.55
CA ASN A 393 20.25 -3.89 -13.51
C ASN A 393 19.54 -4.90 -14.41
N ILE A 394 18.21 -5.03 -14.26
CA ILE A 394 17.37 -5.91 -15.10
C ILE A 394 16.95 -5.27 -16.44
N ALA A 395 17.29 -4.01 -16.69
CA ALA A 395 16.99 -3.32 -17.95
C ALA A 395 18.06 -3.57 -19.03
N GLN A 396 19.17 -4.23 -18.69
CA GLN A 396 20.20 -4.63 -19.65
C GLN A 396 19.76 -5.89 -20.42
N PRO A 397 20.18 -6.04 -21.69
CA PRO A 397 20.04 -7.30 -22.42
C PRO A 397 20.60 -8.47 -21.59
N PHE A 398 19.98 -9.66 -21.69
CA PHE A 398 20.47 -10.91 -21.06
C PHE A 398 20.30 -11.03 -19.53
N THR A 399 19.35 -10.31 -18.95
CA THR A 399 19.08 -10.32 -17.49
C THR A 399 17.84 -11.13 -17.10
N ALA A 400 17.29 -11.94 -18.01
CA ALA A 400 16.12 -12.79 -17.75
C ALA A 400 16.28 -13.72 -16.52
N PRO A 401 17.45 -14.33 -16.23
CA PRO A 401 17.66 -15.07 -14.98
C PRO A 401 17.66 -14.20 -13.72
N LEU A 402 18.01 -12.91 -13.86
CA LEU A 402 17.97 -11.93 -12.76
C LEU A 402 16.55 -11.46 -12.47
N MET A 403 15.63 -11.53 -13.44
CA MET A 403 14.22 -11.15 -13.23
C MET A 403 13.58 -11.90 -12.07
N THR A 404 13.77 -13.22 -11.98
CA THR A 404 13.22 -14.02 -10.88
C THR A 404 13.80 -13.61 -9.53
N LYS A 405 15.11 -13.35 -9.46
CA LYS A 405 15.78 -12.86 -8.24
C LYS A 405 15.27 -11.46 -7.86
N TRP A 406 15.05 -10.61 -8.85
CA TRP A 406 14.55 -9.25 -8.68
C TRP A 406 13.11 -9.24 -8.16
N PHE A 407 12.23 -10.05 -8.75
CA PHE A 407 10.85 -10.21 -8.27
C PHE A 407 10.80 -10.87 -6.88
N GLY A 408 11.71 -11.79 -6.57
CA GLY A 408 11.87 -12.32 -5.22
C GLY A 408 12.24 -11.24 -4.21
N ALA A 409 13.22 -10.39 -4.53
CA ALA A 409 13.62 -9.26 -3.70
C ALA A 409 12.50 -8.21 -3.55
N LEU A 410 11.78 -7.90 -4.63
CA LEU A 410 10.61 -7.02 -4.61
C LEU A 410 9.48 -7.61 -3.75
N ALA A 411 9.20 -8.91 -3.89
CA ALA A 411 8.18 -9.58 -3.10
C ALA A 411 8.54 -9.56 -1.63
N TYR A 412 9.79 -9.87 -1.28
CA TYR A 412 10.28 -9.74 0.09
C TYR A 412 10.09 -8.32 0.63
N LEU A 413 10.52 -7.29 -0.10
CA LEU A 413 10.34 -5.88 0.29
C LEU A 413 8.86 -5.57 0.56
N VAL A 414 7.97 -5.88 -0.39
CA VAL A 414 6.56 -5.50 -0.29
C VAL A 414 5.89 -6.28 0.84
N LEU A 415 6.09 -7.59 0.91
CA LEU A 415 5.43 -8.44 1.90
C LEU A 415 5.89 -8.11 3.33
N THR A 416 7.18 -7.86 3.55
CA THR A 416 7.71 -7.52 4.89
C THR A 416 7.33 -6.11 5.34
N THR A 417 7.44 -5.10 4.46
CA THR A 417 6.96 -3.75 4.77
C THR A 417 5.45 -3.76 5.04
N CYS A 418 4.68 -4.56 4.29
CA CYS A 418 3.24 -4.71 4.52
C CYS A 418 2.91 -5.33 5.88
N LEU A 419 3.76 -6.16 6.49
CA LEU A 419 3.48 -6.73 7.84
C LEU A 419 3.49 -5.64 8.90
N VAL A 420 4.50 -4.78 8.89
CA VAL A 420 4.58 -3.63 9.82
C VAL A 420 3.44 -2.66 9.55
N MET A 421 3.15 -2.37 8.28
CA MET A 421 2.02 -1.52 7.90
C MET A 421 0.66 -2.14 8.26
N TYR A 422 0.55 -3.47 8.31
CA TYR A 422 -0.65 -4.17 8.75
C TYR A 422 -0.87 -4.03 10.26
N ALA A 423 0.19 -4.10 11.06
CA ALA A 423 0.13 -3.82 12.49
C ALA A 423 -0.30 -2.36 12.74
N LEU A 424 0.32 -1.40 12.04
CA LEU A 424 -0.07 0.02 12.10
C LEU A 424 -1.53 0.22 11.67
N ALA A 425 -1.95 -0.37 10.55
CA ALA A 425 -3.32 -0.30 10.06
C ALA A 425 -4.31 -0.92 11.05
N THR A 426 -3.91 -1.96 11.79
CA THR A 426 -4.70 -2.54 12.86
C THR A 426 -4.95 -1.55 13.98
N LEU A 427 -3.92 -0.85 14.45
CA LEU A 427 -4.08 0.16 15.49
C LEU A 427 -5.00 1.28 14.99
N VAL A 428 -4.74 1.83 13.80
CA VAL A 428 -5.53 2.94 13.25
C VAL A 428 -6.99 2.55 13.07
N ASP A 429 -7.28 1.42 12.42
CA ASP A 429 -8.65 1.04 12.09
C ASP A 429 -9.49 0.73 13.36
N ASN A 430 -8.89 0.15 14.40
CA ASN A 430 -9.60 -0.13 15.66
C ASN A 430 -9.87 1.15 16.45
N TYR A 431 -8.85 1.97 16.71
CA TYR A 431 -9.03 3.18 17.49
C TYR A 431 -9.89 4.23 16.76
N ARG A 432 -9.73 4.38 15.44
CA ARG A 432 -10.59 5.27 14.63
C ARG A 432 -12.06 4.86 14.70
N SER A 433 -12.37 3.56 14.68
CA SER A 433 -13.74 3.06 14.77
C SER A 433 -14.31 3.03 16.19
N GLY A 434 -13.55 3.49 17.20
CA GLY A 434 -13.97 3.47 18.60
C GLY A 434 -14.03 2.06 19.21
N LYS A 435 -13.44 1.07 18.54
CA LYS A 435 -13.38 -0.31 19.04
C LYS A 435 -12.17 -0.48 19.96
N GLN A 436 -12.34 -1.29 20.98
CA GLN A 436 -11.22 -1.71 21.83
C GLN A 436 -10.44 -2.85 21.16
N LEU A 437 -9.12 -2.82 21.32
CA LEU A 437 -8.26 -3.91 20.93
C LEU A 437 -8.45 -5.07 21.92
N THR A 438 -9.09 -6.14 21.48
CA THR A 438 -9.15 -7.37 22.27
C THR A 438 -7.80 -8.09 22.21
N VAL A 439 -7.44 -8.85 23.25
CA VAL A 439 -6.18 -9.61 23.31
C VAL A 439 -6.00 -10.49 22.07
N LYS A 440 -7.07 -11.20 21.65
CA LYS A 440 -7.07 -12.01 20.42
C LYS A 440 -6.71 -11.18 19.18
N LEU A 441 -7.21 -9.95 19.09
CA LEU A 441 -6.95 -9.07 17.95
C LEU A 441 -5.50 -8.57 17.96
N ILE A 442 -4.94 -8.27 19.14
CA ILE A 442 -3.53 -7.90 19.33
C ILE A 442 -2.61 -9.04 18.92
N VAL A 443 -2.85 -10.25 19.44
CA VAL A 443 -2.02 -11.42 19.11
C VAL A 443 -2.05 -11.71 17.61
N ASN A 444 -3.24 -11.81 17.02
CA ASN A 444 -3.37 -12.24 15.63
C ASN A 444 -2.94 -11.19 14.59
N ASN A 445 -3.07 -9.90 14.90
CA ASN A 445 -2.85 -8.83 13.91
C ASN A 445 -1.67 -7.91 14.20
N ILE A 446 -1.02 -8.05 15.36
CA ILE A 446 0.15 -7.23 15.73
C ILE A 446 1.31 -8.14 16.10
N VAL A 447 1.16 -8.98 17.14
CA VAL A 447 2.26 -9.81 17.66
C VAL A 447 2.70 -10.84 16.63
N LEU A 448 1.77 -11.62 16.08
CA LEU A 448 2.11 -12.68 15.12
C LEU A 448 2.71 -12.10 13.82
N PRO A 449 2.15 -11.06 13.17
CA PRO A 449 2.83 -10.36 12.07
C PRO A 449 4.21 -9.81 12.45
N GLY A 450 4.38 -9.26 13.65
CA GLY A 450 5.66 -8.76 14.13
C GLY A 450 6.70 -9.87 14.35
N PHE A 451 6.28 -11.03 14.83
CA PHE A 451 7.14 -12.21 15.00
C PHE A 451 7.62 -12.75 13.65
N ILE A 452 6.70 -12.93 12.70
CA ILE A 452 7.05 -13.36 11.34
C ILE A 452 7.99 -12.34 10.68
N TRP A 453 7.68 -11.04 10.80
CA TRP A 453 8.56 -9.98 10.32
C TRP A 453 9.97 -10.05 10.93
N ALA A 454 10.09 -10.28 12.24
CA ALA A 454 11.37 -10.35 12.93
C ALA A 454 12.23 -11.52 12.45
N ILE A 455 11.63 -12.71 12.31
CA ILE A 455 12.34 -13.90 11.81
C ILE A 455 12.81 -13.67 10.37
N THR A 456 11.92 -13.23 9.49
CA THR A 456 12.23 -13.11 8.06
C THR A 456 13.23 -11.98 7.80
N THR A 457 13.10 -10.87 8.53
CA THR A 457 14.01 -9.72 8.40
C THR A 457 15.36 -10.04 9.04
N GLY A 458 15.37 -10.67 10.22
CA GLY A 458 16.61 -11.09 10.88
C GLY A 458 17.40 -12.09 10.03
N ALA A 459 16.74 -13.11 9.48
CA ALA A 459 17.38 -14.10 8.62
C ALA A 459 17.93 -13.48 7.31
N ASN A 460 17.20 -12.56 6.69
CA ASN A 460 17.72 -11.84 5.52
C ASN A 460 18.86 -10.87 5.87
N PHE A 461 18.83 -10.22 7.04
CA PHE A 461 19.94 -9.39 7.49
C PHE A 461 21.21 -10.22 7.71
N VAL A 462 21.09 -11.38 8.36
CA VAL A 462 22.21 -12.33 8.51
C VAL A 462 22.73 -12.77 7.14
N ALA A 463 21.85 -13.13 6.21
CA ALA A 463 22.24 -13.54 4.86
C ALA A 463 22.97 -12.43 4.06
N LEU A 464 22.64 -11.16 4.30
CA LEU A 464 23.23 -10.01 3.58
C LEU A 464 24.56 -9.52 4.16
N PHE A 465 24.80 -9.73 5.46
CA PHE A 465 25.93 -9.12 6.18
C PHE A 465 26.87 -10.11 6.87
N ALA A 466 26.52 -11.40 6.96
CA ALA A 466 27.42 -12.40 7.51
C ALA A 466 28.62 -12.63 6.58
N LYS A 467 29.84 -12.57 7.13
CA LYS A 467 31.10 -12.83 6.42
C LYS A 467 31.57 -14.29 6.45
N SER A 468 30.85 -15.18 7.13
CA SER A 468 31.23 -16.59 7.26
C SER A 468 30.87 -17.38 5.99
N GLN A 469 31.82 -18.18 5.50
CA GLN A 469 31.68 -18.97 4.27
C GLN A 469 30.49 -19.94 4.29
N GLN A 470 30.21 -20.55 5.44
CA GLN A 470 29.03 -21.42 5.63
C GLN A 470 27.71 -20.66 5.43
N VAL A 471 27.58 -19.42 5.89
CA VAL A 471 26.33 -18.65 5.74
C VAL A 471 26.10 -18.22 4.29
N MET A 472 27.17 -17.97 3.54
CA MET A 472 27.06 -17.66 2.10
C MET A 472 26.54 -18.86 1.30
N GLU A 473 26.93 -20.08 1.67
CA GLU A 473 26.48 -21.32 1.03
C GLU A 473 24.97 -21.55 1.22
N TYR A 474 24.44 -21.29 2.42
CA TYR A 474 23.00 -21.46 2.73
C TYR A 474 22.13 -20.22 2.47
N SER A 475 22.71 -19.08 2.10
CA SER A 475 22.00 -17.80 1.93
C SER A 475 20.80 -17.89 0.97
N SER A 476 20.96 -18.58 -0.16
CA SER A 476 19.89 -18.76 -1.14
C SER A 476 18.73 -19.60 -0.61
N LEU A 477 19.02 -20.67 0.13
CA LEU A 477 18.05 -21.55 0.75
C LEU A 477 17.29 -20.85 1.88
N ILE A 478 18.00 -20.10 2.73
CA ILE A 478 17.40 -19.29 3.81
C ILE A 478 16.43 -18.25 3.23
N SER A 479 16.84 -17.53 2.19
CA SER A 479 15.99 -16.54 1.50
C SER A 479 14.75 -17.18 0.87
N GLY A 480 14.90 -18.37 0.27
CA GLY A 480 13.79 -19.15 -0.28
C GLY A 480 12.77 -19.56 0.77
N ILE A 481 13.24 -20.12 1.90
CA ILE A 481 12.38 -20.52 3.03
C ILE A 481 11.66 -19.30 3.62
N ASN A 482 12.37 -18.18 3.82
CA ASN A 482 11.77 -16.94 4.33
C ASN A 482 10.64 -16.45 3.41
N THR A 483 10.87 -16.47 2.10
CA THR A 483 9.87 -16.07 1.12
C THR A 483 8.65 -16.98 1.17
N LEU A 484 8.84 -18.30 1.29
CA LEU A 484 7.74 -19.25 1.41
C LEU A 484 6.93 -19.03 2.69
N VAL A 485 7.59 -18.88 3.84
CA VAL A 485 6.94 -18.58 5.12
C VAL A 485 6.11 -17.30 5.03
N MET A 486 6.66 -16.25 4.43
CA MET A 486 5.95 -14.99 4.20
C MET A 486 4.69 -15.17 3.35
N VAL A 487 4.78 -15.90 2.24
CA VAL A 487 3.65 -16.18 1.35
C VAL A 487 2.56 -16.95 2.07
N ILE A 488 2.91 -18.05 2.75
CA ILE A 488 1.96 -18.86 3.52
C ILE A 488 1.29 -18.04 4.62
N PHE A 489 2.07 -17.20 5.32
CA PHE A 489 1.53 -16.36 6.38
C PHE A 489 0.54 -15.31 5.86
N TRP A 490 0.82 -14.71 4.69
CA TRP A 490 -0.14 -13.81 4.07
C TRP A 490 -1.40 -14.53 3.63
N ILE A 491 -1.30 -15.73 3.02
CA ILE A 491 -2.46 -16.56 2.71
C ILE A 491 -3.29 -16.83 3.96
N TYR A 492 -2.66 -17.15 5.09
CA TYR A 492 -3.33 -17.28 6.39
C TYR A 492 -4.05 -15.99 6.80
N LEU A 493 -3.41 -14.81 6.73
CA LEU A 493 -4.06 -13.53 7.08
C LEU A 493 -5.24 -13.18 6.16
N PHE A 494 -5.18 -13.56 4.88
CA PHE A 494 -6.28 -13.36 3.93
C PHE A 494 -7.45 -14.32 4.23
N THR A 495 -7.17 -15.60 4.43
CA THR A 495 -8.18 -16.66 4.63
C THR A 495 -8.77 -16.68 6.03
N ALA A 496 -7.98 -16.50 7.09
CA ALA A 496 -8.46 -16.51 8.47
C ALA A 496 -9.52 -15.43 8.72
N GLN A 497 -9.36 -14.24 8.13
CA GLN A 497 -10.38 -13.18 8.24
C GLN A 497 -11.65 -13.49 7.45
N PHE A 498 -11.53 -14.12 6.29
CA PHE A 498 -12.69 -14.57 5.52
C PHE A 498 -13.49 -15.62 6.30
N LEU A 499 -12.79 -16.63 6.83
CA LEU A 499 -13.41 -17.70 7.64
C LEU A 499 -14.01 -17.16 8.94
N ILE A 500 -13.30 -16.31 9.68
CA ILE A 500 -13.79 -15.74 10.96
C ILE A 500 -15.00 -14.82 10.75
N ASN A 501 -15.09 -14.10 9.63
CA ASN A 501 -16.20 -13.19 9.34
C ASN A 501 -17.42 -13.90 8.73
N ASN A 502 -17.22 -15.01 8.01
CA ASN A 502 -18.31 -15.71 7.31
C ASN A 502 -18.79 -16.98 8.02
N LEU A 503 -17.99 -17.57 8.92
CA LEU A 503 -18.53 -18.55 9.87
C LEU A 503 -19.37 -17.78 10.87
N ILE A 504 -20.69 -18.00 10.83
CA ILE A 504 -21.61 -17.60 11.90
C ILE A 504 -20.98 -18.11 13.18
N THR A 505 -20.37 -17.22 13.96
CA THR A 505 -19.71 -17.66 15.19
C THR A 505 -20.75 -18.40 16.02
N SER A 506 -20.37 -19.52 16.62
CA SER A 506 -21.27 -20.35 17.44
C SER A 506 -22.03 -19.51 18.47
N LYS A 507 -21.44 -18.40 18.92
CA LYS A 507 -22.04 -17.39 19.78
C LYS A 507 -23.22 -16.64 19.12
N THR A 508 -23.08 -16.16 17.88
CA THR A 508 -24.17 -15.53 17.12
C THR A 508 -25.29 -16.54 16.80
N ALA A 509 -24.94 -17.78 16.45
CA ALA A 509 -25.92 -18.86 16.25
C ALA A 509 -26.67 -19.20 17.55
N LYS A 510 -25.97 -19.20 18.70
CA LYS A 510 -26.55 -19.45 20.02
C LYS A 510 -27.46 -18.30 20.47
N ILE A 511 -27.07 -17.04 20.23
CA ILE A 511 -27.90 -15.86 20.50
C ILE A 511 -29.15 -15.84 19.61
N LEU A 512 -29.03 -16.18 18.32
CA LEU A 512 -30.17 -16.32 17.40
C LEU A 512 -31.13 -17.45 17.80
N LYS A 513 -30.58 -18.58 18.29
CA LYS A 513 -31.40 -19.65 18.89
C LYS A 513 -32.14 -19.17 20.15
N GLN A 514 -31.49 -18.39 21.01
CA GLN A 514 -32.10 -17.85 22.22
C GLN A 514 -33.17 -16.78 21.93
N THR A 515 -32.98 -15.94 20.91
CA THR A 515 -33.98 -14.93 20.51
C THR A 515 -35.22 -15.55 19.85
N LYS A 516 -35.08 -16.66 19.12
CA LYS A 516 -36.24 -17.42 18.61
C LYS A 516 -37.10 -18.05 19.71
N VAL A 517 -36.52 -18.37 20.87
CA VAL A 517 -37.27 -18.95 22.01
C VAL A 517 -38.11 -17.89 22.74
N ILE A 518 -37.75 -16.60 22.63
CA ILE A 518 -38.47 -15.49 23.28
C ILE A 518 -39.68 -15.02 22.43
N GLN A 519 -39.70 -15.30 21.12
CA GLN A 519 -40.86 -14.99 20.26
C GLN A 519 -41.98 -16.03 20.32
N ASN A 520 -41.72 -17.21 20.92
CA ASN A 520 -42.69 -18.31 21.05
C ASN A 520 -43.19 -18.52 22.49
N LYS A 521 -43.08 -17.48 23.33
CA LYS A 521 -43.75 -17.36 24.63
C LYS A 521 -44.40 -16.00 24.69
#